data_AF-A0A6M4P8M4-F1
#
_entry.id   AF-A0A6M4P8M4-F1
#
_cell.length_a   1.000
_cell.length_b   1.000
_cell.length_c   1.000
_cell.angle_alpha   90.00
_cell.angle_beta   90.00
_cell.angle_gamma   90.00
#
_symmetry.space_group_name_H-M   'P 1'
#
loop_
_entity.id
_entity.type
_entity.pdbx_description
1 polymer ?
#
loop_
_entity_poly.entity_id
_entity_poly.type
_entity_poly.pdbx_seq_one_letter_code
_entity_poly.pdbx_strand_id
1 'polypeptide(L)'
;MPDEDSFTEKSRHWWLSRVVVPLVVMAVGFAGLLWVNRDNQADPAPASGSSEDATCADDADHLDTGWGPDRPTVGPTQLSGQPSFNVERNNPNYGDERNFFRLKEASFTSAGEWTDVLDVVPGGEYLMQVYIHNGASAIDSPENVARDTMVRFDLPTCDGLALALQAVVSSPSAYPQLVFDTAVLRADEAIEVHLVPGSVQLFNNSFPGGSELPDRIATSGGLVGSATADGNVGGGFGNSLYVSARVRTSTR
;
A
#
# COMPACT_ATOMS: atom_id res chain seq x y z
N MET A 1 -71.79 -12.71 -5.16
CA MET A 1 -72.61 -12.45 -6.37
C MET A 1 -73.19 -11.07 -6.23
N PRO A 2 -73.14 -10.20 -7.25
CA PRO A 2 -72.75 -10.39 -8.67
C PRO A 2 -71.47 -9.57 -9.02
N ASP A 3 -70.85 -9.50 -10.18
CA ASP A 3 -70.87 -10.12 -11.54
C ASP A 3 -69.48 -9.74 -12.13
N GLU A 4 -68.68 -10.66 -12.69
CA GLU A 4 -68.64 -11.06 -14.11
C GLU A 4 -68.41 -9.94 -15.13
N ASP A 5 -67.51 -10.28 -16.06
CA ASP A 5 -67.29 -9.71 -17.40
C ASP A 5 -66.36 -8.50 -17.60
N SER A 6 -65.09 -8.89 -17.73
CA SER A 6 -64.21 -8.55 -18.84
C SER A 6 -64.87 -7.93 -20.09
N PHE A 7 -64.41 -6.75 -20.48
CA PHE A 7 -64.24 -6.37 -21.88
C PHE A 7 -63.00 -5.46 -22.01
N THR A 8 -61.98 -5.99 -22.70
CA THR A 8 -61.17 -5.38 -23.78
C THR A 8 -61.04 -3.85 -23.83
N GLU A 9 -59.95 -3.19 -24.22
CA GLU A 9 -58.64 -3.52 -24.78
C GLU A 9 -58.10 -2.16 -25.28
N LYS A 10 -56.76 -1.94 -25.23
CA LYS A 10 -55.99 -0.93 -25.99
C LYS A 10 -56.35 0.56 -25.74
N SER A 11 -55.45 1.52 -25.75
CA SER A 11 -54.02 1.59 -26.03
C SER A 11 -53.56 3.03 -25.76
N ARG A 12 -52.30 3.16 -25.34
CA ARG A 12 -51.33 4.17 -25.82
C ARG A 12 -51.50 5.67 -25.50
N HIS A 13 -50.44 6.15 -24.83
CA HIS A 13 -49.67 7.40 -25.01
C HIS A 13 -49.92 8.62 -24.09
N TRP A 14 -48.81 8.93 -23.43
CA TRP A 14 -48.16 10.24 -23.24
C TRP A 14 -48.47 11.11 -22.00
N TRP A 15 -47.45 11.17 -21.13
CA TRP A 15 -46.87 12.28 -20.35
C TRP A 15 -47.79 13.35 -19.73
N LEU A 16 -47.71 13.48 -18.39
CA LEU A 16 -47.23 14.69 -17.69
C LEU A 16 -47.39 14.52 -16.16
N SER A 17 -46.30 14.57 -15.42
CA SER A 17 -46.16 15.07 -14.03
C SER A 17 -44.68 14.97 -13.65
N ARG A 18 -43.84 15.98 -13.92
CA ARG A 18 -43.54 17.12 -13.04
C ARG A 18 -43.35 16.71 -11.56
N VAL A 19 -42.13 16.28 -11.24
CA VAL A 19 -41.46 16.72 -10.00
C VAL A 19 -40.09 17.23 -10.41
N VAL A 20 -39.88 18.53 -10.20
CA VAL A 20 -38.61 19.22 -10.39
C VAL A 20 -37.80 19.03 -9.10
N VAL A 21 -36.67 18.34 -9.18
CA VAL A 21 -35.60 18.48 -8.20
C VAL A 21 -34.53 19.33 -8.90
N PRO A 22 -34.14 20.50 -8.37
CA PRO A 22 -33.08 21.29 -8.97
C PRO A 22 -31.74 20.57 -8.73
N LEU A 23 -31.17 20.12 -9.84
CA LEU A 23 -29.79 19.65 -9.94
C LEU A 23 -28.89 20.89 -9.81
N VAL A 24 -28.25 21.06 -8.64
CA VAL A 24 -27.15 22.01 -8.50
C VAL A 24 -25.95 21.40 -9.21
N VAL A 25 -25.76 21.78 -10.47
CA VAL A 25 -24.52 21.54 -11.20
C VAL A 25 -23.52 22.58 -10.72
N MET A 26 -22.68 22.23 -9.75
CA MET A 26 -21.41 22.94 -9.56
C MET A 26 -20.45 22.44 -10.63
N ALA A 27 -20.35 23.20 -11.71
CA ALA A 27 -19.21 23.13 -12.62
C ALA A 27 -17.98 23.67 -11.88
N VAL A 28 -17.21 22.77 -11.26
CA VAL A 28 -15.82 23.08 -10.90
C VAL A 28 -14.98 22.74 -12.12
N GLY A 29 -14.46 23.77 -12.77
CA GLY A 29 -13.55 23.63 -13.88
C GLY A 29 -12.31 22.86 -13.45
N PHE A 30 -12.13 21.66 -14.00
CA PHE A 30 -10.88 20.93 -13.95
C PHE A 30 -9.88 21.59 -14.91
N ALA A 31 -9.24 22.66 -14.44
CA ALA A 31 -7.91 23.02 -14.91
C ALA A 31 -6.88 22.29 -14.03
N GLY A 32 -6.88 20.95 -14.11
CA GLY A 32 -5.82 20.14 -13.54
C GLY A 32 -4.64 20.18 -14.50
N LEU A 33 -3.61 20.96 -14.17
CA LEU A 33 -2.27 20.72 -14.69
C LEU A 33 -1.97 19.23 -14.46
N LEU A 34 -1.62 18.52 -15.53
CA LEU A 34 -1.09 17.16 -15.49
C LEU A 34 0.25 17.17 -14.75
N TRP A 35 0.20 17.10 -13.42
CA TRP A 35 1.29 16.53 -12.65
C TRP A 35 1.21 15.02 -12.86
N VAL A 36 2.00 14.51 -13.80
CA VAL A 36 2.33 13.09 -13.83
C VAL A 36 3.14 12.83 -12.57
N ASN A 37 2.57 12.04 -11.65
CA ASN A 37 3.21 11.58 -10.43
C ASN A 37 4.44 10.73 -10.82
N ARG A 38 5.61 11.37 -10.88
CA ARG A 38 6.86 10.71 -11.27
C ARG A 38 7.28 9.65 -10.25
N ASP A 39 6.75 9.73 -9.04
CA ASP A 39 7.17 8.99 -7.85
C ASP A 39 6.47 7.61 -7.68
N ASN A 40 5.65 7.19 -8.65
CA ASN A 40 5.03 5.84 -8.65
C ASN A 40 5.72 4.85 -9.60
N GLN A 41 6.85 5.23 -10.18
CA GLN A 41 7.69 4.30 -10.94
C GLN A 41 8.60 3.57 -9.96
N ALA A 42 8.69 2.25 -10.08
CA ALA A 42 9.65 1.51 -9.29
C ALA A 42 11.05 1.71 -9.87
N ASP A 43 12.01 2.03 -9.01
CA ASP A 43 13.44 1.99 -9.32
C ASP A 43 13.83 0.58 -9.83
N PRO A 44 14.95 0.39 -10.54
CA PRO A 44 15.39 -0.96 -10.88
C PRO A 44 15.66 -1.79 -9.61
N ALA A 45 15.46 -3.11 -9.67
CA ALA A 45 15.90 -3.98 -8.58
C ALA A 45 17.42 -3.77 -8.35
N PRO A 46 17.88 -3.71 -7.09
CA PRO A 46 19.30 -3.55 -6.82
C PRO A 46 20.05 -4.75 -7.42
N ALA A 47 21.19 -4.48 -8.05
CA ALA A 47 22.08 -5.54 -8.49
C ALA A 47 22.45 -6.41 -7.27
N SER A 48 22.63 -7.72 -7.48
CA SER A 48 23.10 -8.64 -6.43
C SER A 48 24.50 -8.23 -5.95
N GLY A 49 24.55 -7.30 -5.03
CA GLY A 49 25.71 -6.61 -4.51
C GLY A 49 25.29 -5.98 -3.19
N SER A 50 25.15 -6.83 -2.17
CA SER A 50 24.91 -6.43 -0.81
C SER A 50 26.05 -5.54 -0.32
N SER A 51 25.78 -4.31 0.08
CA SER A 51 26.40 -3.81 1.29
C SER A 51 25.37 -4.00 2.40
N GLU A 52 25.59 -5.03 3.22
CA GLU A 52 24.84 -5.23 4.48
C GLU A 52 25.13 -4.10 5.49
N ASP A 53 25.98 -3.12 5.14
CA ASP A 53 26.53 -2.09 6.01
C ASP A 53 26.02 -0.65 5.75
N ALA A 54 25.22 -0.38 4.72
CA ALA A 54 24.76 0.98 4.42
C ALA A 54 23.31 1.24 4.88
N THR A 55 22.94 0.87 6.12
CA THR A 55 21.63 1.27 6.67
C THR A 55 21.64 2.71 7.21
N CYS A 56 22.81 3.23 7.54
CA CYS A 56 23.03 4.59 7.98
C CYS A 56 24.20 5.19 7.18
N ALA A 57 24.05 6.43 6.73
CA ALA A 57 25.10 7.16 6.06
C ALA A 57 25.36 8.50 6.78
N ASP A 58 26.64 8.86 6.86
CA ASP A 58 27.09 10.16 7.41
C ASP A 58 26.96 11.30 6.41
N ASP A 59 26.54 11.01 5.17
CA ASP A 59 26.18 11.96 4.14
C ASP A 59 24.72 11.74 3.68
N ALA A 60 24.07 12.84 3.30
CA ALA A 60 22.66 12.85 2.92
C ALA A 60 22.39 12.19 1.55
N ASP A 61 23.44 11.95 0.76
CA ASP A 61 23.35 11.62 -0.67
C ASP A 61 23.64 10.14 -0.99
N HIS A 62 23.94 9.27 -0.01
CA HIS A 62 24.58 7.98 -0.28
C HIS A 62 23.77 6.72 0.06
N LEU A 63 22.44 6.78 0.04
CA LEU A 63 21.57 5.59 0.19
C LEU A 63 20.68 5.40 -1.04
N ASP A 64 20.75 4.20 -1.64
CA ASP A 64 19.91 3.80 -2.76
C ASP A 64 18.55 3.29 -2.26
N THR A 65 17.47 3.80 -2.87
CA THR A 65 16.12 3.23 -2.81
C THR A 65 16.03 1.99 -3.70
N GLY A 66 15.08 1.09 -3.43
CA GLY A 66 14.80 -0.02 -4.32
C GLY A 66 14.17 -1.24 -3.68
N TRP A 67 13.77 -2.18 -4.54
CA TRP A 67 13.01 -3.36 -4.17
C TRP A 67 13.67 -4.65 -4.64
N GLY A 68 13.39 -5.76 -3.96
CA GLY A 68 13.89 -7.05 -4.36
C GLY A 68 13.05 -8.23 -3.85
N PRO A 69 13.41 -9.46 -4.23
CA PRO A 69 14.28 -9.76 -5.36
C PRO A 69 13.60 -9.42 -6.70
N ASP A 70 14.37 -9.46 -7.79
CA ASP A 70 13.79 -9.49 -9.13
C ASP A 70 12.82 -10.68 -9.26
N ARG A 71 11.67 -10.44 -9.90
CA ARG A 71 10.57 -11.40 -9.94
C ARG A 71 9.69 -11.20 -11.17
N PRO A 72 9.05 -12.27 -11.68
CA PRO A 72 8.11 -12.16 -12.78
C PRO A 72 7.00 -11.16 -12.45
N THR A 73 6.81 -10.19 -13.34
CA THR A 73 5.73 -9.21 -13.22
C THR A 73 4.56 -9.58 -14.10
N VAL A 74 3.37 -9.17 -13.69
CA VAL A 74 2.14 -9.27 -14.47
C VAL A 74 1.68 -7.89 -14.95
N GLY A 75 0.81 -7.89 -15.95
CA GLY A 75 0.09 -6.70 -16.41
C GLY A 75 -1.39 -6.81 -16.04
N PRO A 76 -2.20 -5.75 -16.26
CA PRO A 76 -3.52 -5.61 -15.65
C PRO A 76 -4.56 -6.67 -16.08
N THR A 77 -4.26 -7.44 -17.12
CA THR A 77 -5.11 -8.52 -17.65
C THR A 77 -4.50 -9.92 -17.45
N GLN A 78 -3.34 -10.01 -16.81
CA GLN A 78 -2.61 -11.25 -16.56
C GLN A 78 -2.50 -11.47 -15.05
N LEU A 79 -2.88 -12.65 -14.58
CA LEU A 79 -2.81 -13.01 -13.16
C LEU A 79 -1.63 -13.95 -12.95
N SER A 80 -1.05 -13.92 -11.74
CA SER A 80 -0.09 -14.95 -11.34
C SER A 80 -0.82 -16.29 -11.16
N GLY A 81 -0.19 -17.38 -11.58
CA GLY A 81 -0.72 -18.74 -11.39
C GLY A 81 -0.55 -19.27 -9.96
N GLN A 82 0.07 -18.49 -9.07
CA GLN A 82 0.33 -18.82 -7.67
C GLN A 82 0.42 -17.53 -6.84
N PRO A 83 0.39 -17.60 -5.49
CA PRO A 83 0.56 -16.42 -4.67
C PRO A 83 1.88 -15.70 -4.96
N SER A 84 1.80 -14.42 -5.28
CA SER A 84 2.96 -13.59 -5.66
C SER A 84 2.67 -12.15 -5.26
N PHE A 85 3.52 -11.57 -4.41
CA PHE A 85 3.27 -10.23 -3.89
C PHE A 85 3.81 -9.16 -4.84
N ASN A 86 2.98 -8.14 -5.06
CA ASN A 86 3.41 -6.85 -5.61
C ASN A 86 4.13 -7.01 -6.95
N VAL A 87 3.42 -7.66 -7.88
CA VAL A 87 3.92 -8.07 -9.19
C VAL A 87 3.28 -7.29 -10.35
N GLU A 88 2.24 -6.48 -10.12
CA GLU A 88 1.62 -5.66 -11.17
C GLU A 88 2.43 -4.38 -11.41
N ARG A 89 2.77 -4.09 -12.67
CA ARG A 89 3.57 -2.90 -13.03
C ARG A 89 2.73 -1.65 -13.31
N ASN A 90 1.47 -1.82 -13.66
CA ASN A 90 0.60 -0.73 -14.12
C ASN A 90 -0.74 -0.76 -13.36
N ASN A 91 -0.69 -0.88 -12.04
CA ASN A 91 -1.89 -0.80 -11.21
C ASN A 91 -2.48 0.61 -11.35
N PRO A 92 -3.73 0.78 -11.86
CA PRO A 92 -4.30 2.10 -12.13
C PRO A 92 -4.49 2.95 -10.87
N ASN A 93 -4.54 2.33 -9.69
CA ASN A 93 -4.73 3.02 -8.41
C ASN A 93 -3.43 3.23 -7.63
N TYR A 94 -2.35 2.52 -7.98
CA TYR A 94 -1.11 2.50 -7.21
C TYR A 94 0.15 2.79 -8.04
N GLY A 95 0.20 2.34 -9.29
CA GLY A 95 1.37 2.40 -10.19
C GLY A 95 2.11 1.07 -10.25
N ASP A 96 3.44 1.13 -10.21
CA ASP A 96 4.27 -0.07 -10.14
C ASP A 96 4.28 -0.59 -8.70
N GLU A 97 3.68 -1.76 -8.47
CA GLU A 97 3.52 -2.31 -7.13
C GLU A 97 4.83 -2.74 -6.49
N ARG A 98 5.93 -2.80 -7.24
CA ARG A 98 7.23 -3.20 -6.68
C ARG A 98 7.84 -2.13 -5.78
N ASN A 99 7.53 -0.85 -6.03
CA ASN A 99 7.74 0.23 -5.09
C ASN A 99 6.50 0.31 -4.18
N PHE A 100 6.50 -0.51 -3.13
CA PHE A 100 5.38 -0.70 -2.21
C PHE A 100 5.58 -0.10 -0.82
N PHE A 101 6.78 0.40 -0.50
CA PHE A 101 7.12 0.93 0.81
C PHE A 101 7.48 2.40 0.72
N ARG A 102 6.67 3.25 1.36
CA ARG A 102 6.82 4.71 1.25
C ARG A 102 6.60 5.42 2.56
N LEU A 103 7.09 6.66 2.57
CA LEU A 103 7.16 7.53 3.73
C LEU A 103 6.31 8.78 3.51
N LYS A 104 5.84 9.37 4.62
CA LYS A 104 5.09 10.63 4.61
C LYS A 104 5.23 11.36 5.94
N GLU A 105 5.16 12.69 5.96
CA GLU A 105 5.04 13.44 7.21
C GLU A 105 3.71 13.14 7.93
N ALA A 106 3.75 12.79 9.22
CA ALA A 106 2.55 12.35 9.94
C ALA A 106 1.50 13.46 10.13
N SER A 107 1.92 14.73 10.04
CA SER A 107 1.02 15.89 10.11
C SER A 107 0.15 16.05 8.86
N PHE A 108 0.56 15.46 7.73
CA PHE A 108 -0.15 15.56 6.45
C PHE A 108 -1.21 14.47 6.32
N THR A 109 -2.46 14.82 6.60
CA THR A 109 -3.59 13.88 6.57
C THR A 109 -4.28 13.77 5.20
N SER A 110 -3.78 14.50 4.19
CA SER A 110 -4.22 14.41 2.80
C SER A 110 -4.02 13.00 2.23
N ALA A 111 -4.80 12.63 1.21
CA ALA A 111 -4.49 11.46 0.40
C ALA A 111 -3.29 11.75 -0.52
N GLY A 112 -2.41 10.76 -0.73
CA GLY A 112 -1.22 10.90 -1.58
C GLY A 112 0.01 11.45 -0.84
N GLU A 113 0.98 11.99 -1.60
CA GLU A 113 2.24 12.57 -1.08
C GLU A 113 3.13 11.56 -0.36
N TRP A 114 3.11 10.31 -0.83
CA TRP A 114 4.03 9.26 -0.39
C TRP A 114 5.30 9.32 -1.23
N THR A 115 6.46 9.23 -0.58
CA THR A 115 7.78 9.32 -1.22
C THR A 115 8.70 8.20 -0.74
N ASP A 116 9.67 7.83 -1.58
CA ASP A 116 10.72 6.86 -1.23
C ASP A 116 11.86 7.54 -0.46
N VAL A 117 12.05 8.84 -0.64
CA VAL A 117 13.02 9.65 0.10
C VAL A 117 12.30 10.80 0.77
N LEU A 118 12.40 10.88 2.10
CA LEU A 118 11.74 11.89 2.89
C LEU A 118 12.75 12.71 3.69
N ASP A 119 12.77 14.01 3.46
CA ASP A 119 13.48 14.96 4.30
C ASP A 119 12.78 15.10 5.65
N VAL A 120 13.54 14.97 6.73
CA VAL A 120 13.05 14.93 8.11
C VAL A 120 13.90 15.81 9.03
N VAL A 121 13.33 16.13 10.18
CA VAL A 121 13.99 16.90 11.24
C VAL A 121 14.00 16.10 12.54
N PRO A 122 14.98 16.30 13.42
CA PRO A 122 15.00 15.64 14.71
C PRO A 122 13.73 15.91 15.53
N GLY A 123 13.19 14.88 16.18
CA GLY A 123 11.99 14.97 17.01
C GLY A 123 10.67 14.87 16.26
N GLY A 124 10.69 14.89 14.92
CA GLY A 124 9.52 14.79 14.05
C GLY A 124 8.88 13.40 14.04
N GLU A 125 7.60 13.34 13.68
CA GLU A 125 6.87 12.08 13.49
C GLU A 125 6.49 11.89 12.01
N TYR A 126 6.68 10.66 11.55
CA TYR A 126 6.52 10.28 10.14
C TYR A 126 5.71 8.99 10.05
N LEU A 127 5.02 8.83 8.93
CA LEU A 127 4.27 7.63 8.57
C LEU A 127 5.10 6.77 7.63
N MET A 128 5.11 5.49 7.93
CA MET A 128 5.52 4.41 7.06
C MET A 128 4.27 3.73 6.49
N GLN A 129 4.29 3.33 5.23
CA GLN A 129 3.21 2.54 4.63
C GLN A 129 3.73 1.46 3.68
N VAL A 130 3.23 0.25 3.84
CA VAL A 130 3.45 -0.91 2.98
C VAL A 130 2.17 -1.22 2.24
N TYR A 131 2.20 -1.26 0.91
CA TYR A 131 1.12 -1.82 0.10
C TYR A 131 1.37 -3.29 -0.19
N ILE A 132 0.35 -4.14 0.00
CA ILE A 132 0.48 -5.58 -0.20
C ILE A 132 -0.63 -6.04 -1.12
N HIS A 133 -0.25 -6.63 -2.24
CA HIS A 133 -1.20 -7.22 -3.18
C HIS A 133 -0.72 -8.60 -3.60
N ASN A 134 -1.51 -9.62 -3.33
CA ASN A 134 -1.30 -10.95 -3.87
C ASN A 134 -1.86 -11.01 -5.31
N GLY A 135 -0.97 -10.99 -6.30
CA GLY A 135 -1.32 -11.00 -7.73
C GLY A 135 -1.87 -12.33 -8.25
N ALA A 136 -2.09 -13.33 -7.40
CA ALA A 136 -2.84 -14.54 -7.76
C ALA A 136 -4.30 -14.19 -8.11
N SER A 137 -4.95 -15.06 -8.87
CA SER A 137 -6.36 -14.88 -9.24
C SER A 137 -7.28 -14.82 -8.02
N ALA A 138 -8.24 -13.90 -8.04
CA ALA A 138 -9.26 -13.76 -7.00
C ALA A 138 -10.37 -14.83 -7.04
N ILE A 139 -10.27 -15.84 -7.91
CA ILE A 139 -11.18 -16.99 -7.83
C ILE A 139 -10.96 -17.63 -6.44
N ASP A 140 -12.07 -17.94 -5.75
CA ASP A 140 -12.16 -18.53 -4.40
C ASP A 140 -11.52 -19.93 -4.32
N SER A 141 -10.23 -19.99 -4.67
CA SER A 141 -9.43 -21.19 -4.79
C SER A 141 -8.39 -21.16 -3.67
N PRO A 142 -8.38 -22.14 -2.77
CA PRO A 142 -7.43 -22.21 -1.66
C PRO A 142 -5.95 -22.16 -2.07
N GLU A 143 -5.62 -22.47 -3.33
CA GLU A 143 -4.28 -22.36 -3.92
C GLU A 143 -3.84 -20.91 -4.20
N ASN A 144 -4.78 -19.97 -4.31
CA ASN A 144 -4.48 -18.55 -4.55
C ASN A 144 -4.30 -17.76 -3.25
N VAL A 145 -4.48 -18.39 -2.09
CA VAL A 145 -4.29 -17.77 -0.78
C VAL A 145 -2.82 -17.91 -0.36
N ALA A 146 -2.13 -16.79 -0.16
CA ALA A 146 -0.85 -16.77 0.53
C ALA A 146 -1.09 -17.02 2.03
N ARG A 147 -0.35 -17.95 2.63
CA ARG A 147 -0.50 -18.38 4.02
C ARG A 147 0.72 -17.99 4.83
N ASP A 148 0.53 -17.83 6.14
CA ASP A 148 1.57 -17.41 7.07
C ASP A 148 2.27 -16.11 6.61
N THR A 149 1.49 -15.22 6.00
CA THR A 149 2.00 -13.95 5.46
C THR A 149 2.36 -13.02 6.61
N MET A 150 3.60 -12.56 6.62
CA MET A 150 4.12 -11.61 7.60
C MET A 150 4.66 -10.36 6.93
N VAL A 151 4.49 -9.24 7.62
CA VAL A 151 5.18 -7.99 7.34
C VAL A 151 6.23 -7.76 8.42
N ARG A 152 7.38 -7.20 8.06
CA ARG A 152 8.40 -6.72 9.00
C ARG A 152 8.94 -5.37 8.53
N PHE A 153 9.19 -4.47 9.47
CA PHE A 153 9.96 -3.25 9.24
C PHE A 153 11.35 -3.45 9.81
N ASP A 154 12.37 -3.35 8.98
CA ASP A 154 13.77 -3.36 9.40
C ASP A 154 14.20 -1.90 9.57
N LEU A 155 14.19 -1.44 10.82
CA LEU A 155 14.59 -0.09 11.21
C LEU A 155 16.08 -0.08 11.59
N PRO A 156 16.89 0.88 11.11
CA PRO A 156 18.27 1.02 11.52
C PRO A 156 18.42 1.25 13.02
N THR A 157 19.46 0.65 13.62
CA THR A 157 19.79 0.85 15.05
C THR A 157 20.99 1.80 15.24
N CYS A 158 21.41 2.48 14.17
CA CYS A 158 22.49 3.46 14.14
C CYS A 158 21.94 4.87 13.91
N ASP A 159 22.78 5.87 14.16
CA ASP A 159 22.55 7.27 13.79
C ASP A 159 23.22 7.63 12.45
N GLY A 160 22.68 8.62 11.75
CA GLY A 160 23.24 9.12 10.49
C GLY A 160 22.46 10.31 9.91
N LEU A 161 23.01 10.96 8.88
CA LEU A 161 22.31 11.98 8.09
C LEU A 161 21.30 11.37 7.11
N ALA A 162 21.49 10.10 6.73
CA ALA A 162 20.51 9.33 6.00
C ALA A 162 20.33 7.94 6.63
N LEU A 163 19.09 7.48 6.70
CA LEU A 163 18.71 6.16 7.24
C LEU A 163 17.88 5.41 6.21
N ALA A 164 18.32 4.21 5.82
CA ALA A 164 17.57 3.32 4.93
C ALA A 164 16.69 2.38 5.77
N LEU A 165 15.38 2.49 5.60
CA LEU A 165 14.37 1.64 6.21
C LEU A 165 13.90 0.64 5.18
N GLN A 166 13.64 -0.59 5.60
CA GLN A 166 13.11 -1.61 4.70
C GLN A 166 11.80 -2.18 5.21
N ALA A 167 10.84 -2.34 4.31
CA ALA A 167 9.67 -3.18 4.56
C ALA A 167 9.84 -4.52 3.85
N VAL A 168 9.57 -5.59 4.58
CA VAL A 168 9.68 -6.97 4.12
C VAL A 168 8.30 -7.62 4.20
N VAL A 169 7.85 -8.19 3.10
CA VAL A 169 6.65 -9.04 3.04
C VAL A 169 7.11 -10.46 2.74
N SER A 170 6.72 -11.41 3.58
CA SER A 170 7.11 -12.81 3.43
C SER A 170 5.92 -13.75 3.57
N SER A 171 5.95 -14.84 2.83
CA SER A 171 5.04 -15.97 2.98
C SER A 171 5.73 -17.23 2.42
N PRO A 172 5.77 -18.34 3.18
CA PRO A 172 6.35 -19.60 2.69
C PRO A 172 5.58 -20.19 1.50
N SER A 173 4.31 -19.79 1.29
CA SER A 173 3.46 -20.26 0.20
C SER A 173 3.38 -19.29 -0.97
N ALA A 174 4.19 -18.22 -0.98
CA ALA A 174 4.30 -17.30 -2.10
C ALA A 174 5.59 -17.53 -2.90
N TYR A 175 5.60 -17.06 -4.14
CA TYR A 175 6.79 -16.97 -4.98
C TYR A 175 7.00 -15.54 -5.48
N PRO A 176 8.17 -14.92 -5.20
CA PRO A 176 9.18 -15.38 -4.25
C PRO A 176 8.60 -15.46 -2.81
N GLN A 177 9.27 -16.19 -1.92
CA GLN A 177 8.82 -16.32 -0.53
C GLN A 177 8.98 -15.03 0.29
N LEU A 178 9.76 -14.09 -0.22
CA LEU A 178 10.03 -12.80 0.39
C LEU A 178 10.18 -11.75 -0.70
N VAL A 179 9.59 -10.59 -0.48
CA VAL A 179 9.87 -9.36 -1.21
C VAL A 179 10.20 -8.26 -0.22
N PHE A 180 11.07 -7.34 -0.62
CA PHE A 180 11.39 -6.15 0.16
C PHE A 180 11.35 -4.90 -0.71
N ASP A 181 11.19 -3.76 -0.06
CA ASP A 181 11.33 -2.43 -0.63
C ASP A 181 11.89 -1.46 0.41
N THR A 182 12.67 -0.49 -0.05
CA THR A 182 13.51 0.38 0.77
C THR A 182 13.14 1.84 0.56
N ALA A 183 12.96 2.56 1.67
CA ALA A 183 12.75 4.00 1.67
C ALA A 183 13.77 4.67 2.62
N VAL A 184 14.10 5.93 2.36
CA VAL A 184 15.18 6.66 3.02
C VAL A 184 14.65 7.87 3.76
N LEU A 185 15.04 8.03 5.03
CA LEU A 185 14.94 9.29 5.76
C LEU A 185 16.23 10.08 5.57
N ARG A 186 16.13 11.38 5.28
CA ARG A 186 17.28 12.29 5.14
C ARG A 186 17.14 13.47 6.09
N ALA A 187 18.22 13.88 6.73
CA ALA A 187 18.24 15.00 7.65
C ALA A 187 19.49 15.87 7.48
N ASP A 188 19.41 17.11 7.94
CA ASP A 188 20.56 18.04 8.00
C ASP A 188 21.46 17.80 9.24
N GLU A 189 20.98 16.99 10.20
CA GLU A 189 21.68 16.60 11.42
C GLU A 189 21.49 15.10 11.67
N ALA A 190 22.42 14.47 12.37
CA ALA A 190 22.37 13.03 12.60
C ALA A 190 21.14 12.65 13.44
N ILE A 191 20.38 11.68 12.94
CA ILE A 191 19.15 11.20 13.56
C ILE A 191 19.21 9.69 13.82
N GLU A 192 18.46 9.26 14.84
CA GLU A 192 17.99 7.89 15.02
C GLU A 192 16.51 7.80 14.63
N VAL A 193 16.01 6.61 14.34
CA VAL A 193 14.59 6.35 14.05
C VAL A 193 14.03 5.27 14.96
N HIS A 194 12.85 5.54 15.52
CA HIS A 194 12.20 4.66 16.49
C HIS A 194 10.74 4.44 16.12
N LEU A 195 10.26 3.19 16.19
CA LEU A 195 8.83 2.91 16.08
C LEU A 195 8.08 3.60 17.23
N VAL A 196 6.97 4.29 16.93
CA VAL A 196 6.05 4.78 17.96
C VAL A 196 5.21 3.58 18.44
N PRO A 197 5.32 3.15 19.71
CA PRO A 197 4.63 1.95 20.19
C PRO A 197 3.11 2.03 20.03
N GLY A 198 2.48 0.92 19.66
CA GLY A 198 1.03 0.82 19.43
C GLY A 198 0.51 1.61 18.23
N SER A 199 1.39 2.09 17.33
CA SER A 199 1.00 2.88 16.17
C SER A 199 0.69 2.07 14.92
N VAL A 200 0.95 0.76 14.94
CA VAL A 200 0.86 -0.09 13.74
C VAL A 200 -0.59 -0.46 13.45
N GLN A 201 -1.02 -0.23 12.21
CA GLN A 201 -2.38 -0.43 11.76
C GLN A 201 -2.42 -1.18 10.42
N LEU A 202 -3.29 -2.17 10.32
CA LEU A 202 -3.67 -2.87 9.10
C LEU A 202 -4.96 -2.26 8.55
N PHE A 203 -4.95 -1.86 7.28
CA PHE A 203 -6.11 -1.36 6.55
C PHE A 203 -6.38 -2.23 5.33
N ASN A 204 -7.66 -2.56 5.10
CA ASN A 204 -8.14 -3.24 3.90
C ASN A 204 -9.67 -3.11 3.83
N ASN A 205 -10.32 -3.86 2.93
CA ASN A 205 -11.78 -3.86 2.80
C ASN A 205 -12.51 -4.42 4.05
N SER A 206 -11.89 -5.31 4.83
CA SER A 206 -12.43 -5.82 6.10
C SER A 206 -12.14 -4.89 7.29
N PHE A 207 -11.09 -4.07 7.19
CA PHE A 207 -10.63 -3.12 8.21
C PHE A 207 -10.55 -1.69 7.66
N PRO A 208 -11.67 -1.09 7.20
CA PRO A 208 -11.63 0.25 6.61
C PRO A 208 -11.23 1.34 7.63
N GLY A 209 -11.43 1.08 8.93
CA GLY A 209 -11.02 1.96 10.02
C GLY A 209 -9.67 1.63 10.66
N GLY A 210 -8.96 0.62 10.14
CA GLY A 210 -7.74 0.09 10.74
C GLY A 210 -7.99 -1.04 11.74
N SER A 211 -6.98 -1.91 11.87
CA SER A 211 -6.88 -2.94 12.91
C SER A 211 -5.46 -2.93 13.46
N GLU A 212 -5.33 -2.88 14.78
CA GLU A 212 -4.03 -2.81 15.43
C GLU A 212 -3.20 -4.07 15.15
N LEU A 213 -1.93 -3.85 14.79
CA LEU A 213 -0.92 -4.90 14.67
C LEU A 213 0.12 -4.76 15.78
N PRO A 214 0.80 -5.85 16.16
CA PRO A 214 1.75 -5.84 17.26
C PRO A 214 3.07 -5.17 16.87
N ASP A 215 3.68 -4.43 17.82
CA ASP A 215 4.95 -3.72 17.64
C ASP A 215 6.14 -4.62 17.26
N ARG A 216 6.05 -5.94 17.52
CA ARG A 216 7.05 -6.92 17.06
C ARG A 216 7.23 -6.94 15.53
N ILE A 217 6.35 -6.27 14.78
CA ILE A 217 6.54 -6.00 13.36
C ILE A 217 7.87 -5.33 13.05
N ALA A 218 8.41 -4.52 13.97
CA ALA A 218 9.73 -3.89 13.82
C ALA A 218 10.91 -4.78 14.27
N THR A 219 10.67 -6.08 14.55
CA THR A 219 11.71 -7.03 14.96
C THR A 219 11.53 -8.41 14.32
N SER A 220 10.51 -9.17 14.73
CA SER A 220 10.27 -10.54 14.24
C SER A 220 9.19 -10.62 13.16
N GLY A 221 8.47 -9.53 12.90
CA GLY A 221 7.35 -9.47 11.98
C GLY A 221 5.97 -9.70 12.64
N GLY A 222 4.93 -9.25 11.95
CA GLY A 222 3.53 -9.39 12.32
C GLY A 222 2.72 -10.08 11.22
N LEU A 223 1.82 -10.99 11.61
CA LEU A 223 0.91 -11.63 10.66
C LEU A 223 -0.08 -10.60 10.12
N VAL A 224 -0.39 -10.70 8.83
CA VAL A 224 -1.38 -9.88 8.14
C VAL A 224 -2.34 -10.77 7.36
N GLY A 225 -3.54 -10.28 7.06
CA GLY A 225 -4.49 -11.06 6.27
C GLY A 225 -5.68 -10.25 5.79
N SER A 226 -6.40 -10.79 4.80
CA SER A 226 -7.47 -10.09 4.10
C SER A 226 -8.74 -9.96 4.95
N ALA A 227 -9.07 -10.98 5.75
CA ALA A 227 -10.25 -10.97 6.63
C ALA A 227 -9.89 -10.79 8.11
N THR A 228 -8.75 -11.34 8.52
CA THR A 228 -8.19 -11.24 9.88
C THR A 228 -6.67 -11.18 9.79
N ALA A 229 -5.97 -10.74 10.84
CA ALA A 229 -4.51 -10.74 10.91
C ALA A 229 -3.93 -12.13 11.23
N ASP A 230 -4.31 -13.15 10.44
CA ASP A 230 -4.00 -14.57 10.65
C ASP A 230 -2.96 -15.14 9.68
N GLY A 231 -2.42 -14.32 8.78
CA GLY A 231 -1.46 -14.75 7.76
C GLY A 231 -2.08 -15.11 6.41
N ASN A 232 -3.41 -15.13 6.27
CA ASN A 232 -4.09 -15.51 5.04
C ASN A 232 -4.40 -14.28 4.16
N VAL A 233 -3.73 -14.17 3.02
CA VAL A 233 -3.94 -13.09 2.04
C VAL A 233 -4.50 -13.67 0.74
N GLY A 234 -5.75 -13.36 0.46
CA GLY A 234 -6.43 -13.79 -0.76
C GLY A 234 -5.86 -13.13 -2.02
N GLY A 235 -6.06 -13.77 -3.18
CA GLY A 235 -5.65 -13.22 -4.47
C GLY A 235 -6.49 -12.02 -4.92
N GLY A 236 -5.88 -11.14 -5.72
CA GLY A 236 -6.51 -10.01 -6.40
C GLY A 236 -6.79 -8.79 -5.54
N PHE A 237 -7.14 -7.69 -6.21
CA PHE A 237 -7.23 -6.35 -5.62
C PHE A 237 -8.23 -6.20 -4.46
N GLY A 238 -9.29 -7.01 -4.44
CA GLY A 238 -10.26 -7.00 -3.34
C GLY A 238 -9.68 -7.43 -2.00
N ASN A 239 -8.52 -8.09 -2.01
CA ASN A 239 -7.82 -8.63 -0.86
C ASN A 239 -6.54 -7.86 -0.50
N SER A 240 -6.23 -6.77 -1.22
CA SER A 240 -5.06 -5.95 -0.97
C SER A 240 -5.09 -5.31 0.43
N LEU A 241 -3.90 -5.08 0.98
CA LEU A 241 -3.69 -4.58 2.32
C LEU A 241 -2.81 -3.33 2.27
N TYR A 242 -2.99 -2.47 3.27
CA TYR A 242 -2.01 -1.47 3.65
C TYR A 242 -1.62 -1.71 5.11
N VAL A 243 -0.33 -1.74 5.40
CA VAL A 243 0.17 -1.67 6.77
C VAL A 243 0.80 -0.30 6.97
N SER A 244 0.36 0.44 7.98
CA SER A 244 0.95 1.73 8.32
C SER A 244 1.46 1.74 9.76
N ALA A 245 2.55 2.46 10.00
CA ALA A 245 3.12 2.66 11.32
C ALA A 245 3.65 4.10 11.44
N ARG A 246 3.68 4.63 12.67
CA ARG A 246 4.38 5.89 12.95
C ARG A 246 5.79 5.60 13.42
N VAL A 247 6.74 6.37 12.93
CA VAL A 247 8.10 6.46 13.47
C VAL A 247 8.38 7.86 13.95
N ARG A 248 9.27 7.98 14.93
CA ARG A 248 9.77 9.23 15.44
C ARG A 248 11.28 9.29 15.31
N THR A 249 11.79 10.44 14.90
CA THR A 249 13.23 10.70 14.88
C THR A 249 13.69 11.32 16.19
N SER A 250 14.94 11.10 16.55
CA SER A 250 15.61 11.80 17.67
C SER A 250 17.05 12.11 17.32
N THR A 251 17.66 13.06 18.03
CA THR A 251 19.12 13.15 18.05
C THR A 251 19.66 12.08 19.01
N ARG A 252 20.96 11.81 18.90
CA ARG A 252 21.72 11.14 19.94
C ARG A 252 21.72 11.90 21.27
#